data_AF-A0A661IKJ7-F1
#
_entry.id   AF-A0A661IKJ7-F1
#
_cell.length_a   1.000
_cell.length_b   1.000
_cell.length_c   1.000
_cell.angle_alpha   90.00
_cell.angle_beta   90.00
_cell.angle_gamma   90.00
#
_symmetry.space_group_name_H-M   'P 1'
#
loop_
_entity.id
_entity.type
_entity.pdbx_description
1 polymer ?
#
loop_
_entity_poly.entity_id
_entity_poly.type
_entity_poly.pdbx_seq_one_letter_code
_entity_poly.pdbx_strand_id
1 'polypeptide(L)' 'VIIVLVTQMGVITPPVGVNVYVVSGVAKDVPLEDIFRGALPFLIALILASLILIPFPQLALFLPGLMK' A
#
# COMPACT_ATOMS: atom_id res chain seq x y z
N VAL A 1 4.21 -11.38 4.50
CA VAL A 1 3.91 -10.00 4.96
C VAL A 1 4.72 -8.96 4.21
N ILE A 2 6.06 -9.00 4.24
CA ILE A 2 6.90 -8.02 3.53
C ILE A 2 6.63 -8.00 2.00
N ILE A 3 6.55 -9.16 1.36
CA ILE A 3 6.22 -9.25 -0.08
C ILE A 3 4.87 -8.57 -0.37
N VAL A 4 3.86 -8.78 0.47
CA VAL A 4 2.53 -8.16 0.31
C VAL A 4 2.62 -6.65 0.41
N LEU A 5 3.36 -6.10 1.38
CA LEU A 5 3.56 -4.65 1.53
C LEU A 5 4.27 -4.03 0.31
N VAL A 6 5.31 -4.70 -0.20
CA VAL A 6 6.04 -4.25 -1.39
C VAL A 6 5.16 -4.30 -2.64
N THR A 7 4.41 -5.39 -2.84
CA THR A 7 3.43 -5.48 -3.93
C THR A 7 2.34 -4.41 -3.80
N GLN A 8 1.88 -4.10 -2.59
CA GLN A 8 0.89 -3.04 -2.34
C GLN A 8 1.42 -1.65 -2.77
N MET A 9 2.68 -1.35 -2.45
CA MET A 9 3.33 -0.11 -2.89
C MET A 9 3.45 -0.05 -4.43
N GLY A 10 3.72 -1.19 -5.08
CA GLY A 10 3.79 -1.31 -6.54
C GLY A 10 2.47 -1.09 -7.27
N VAL A 11 1.33 -1.48 -6.68
CA VAL A 11 -0.01 -1.25 -7.29
C VAL A 11 -0.53 0.18 -7.10
N ILE A 12 0.10 0.98 -6.23
CA ILE A 12 -0.26 2.38 -5.97
C ILE A 12 0.65 3.37 -6.70
N THR A 13 1.95 3.06 -6.86
CA THR A 13 2.94 3.97 -7.47
C THR A 13 2.82 3.98 -9.01
N PRO A 14 3.07 5.11 -9.72
CA PRO A 14 3.00 5.14 -11.18
C PRO A 14 4.21 4.43 -11.80
N PRO A 15 4.07 3.13 -12.11
CA PRO A 15 4.09 2.62 -13.51
C PRO A 15 3.05 1.51 -13.77
N VAL A 16 2.43 0.94 -12.72
CA VAL A 16 1.40 -0.09 -12.78
C VAL A 16 0.08 0.49 -12.27
N GLY A 17 0.10 1.18 -11.12
CA GLY A 17 -0.97 2.08 -10.65
C GLY A 17 -2.38 1.49 -10.63
N VAL A 18 -2.53 0.16 -10.63
CA VAL A 18 -3.81 -0.53 -10.92
C VAL A 18 -4.93 -0.04 -10.02
N ASN A 19 -4.65 0.18 -8.74
CA ASN A 19 -5.66 0.67 -7.80
C ASN A 19 -6.13 2.09 -8.16
N VAL A 20 -5.21 2.96 -8.60
CA VAL A 20 -5.51 4.34 -9.03
C VAL A 20 -6.27 4.34 -10.35
N TYR A 21 -5.92 3.45 -11.29
CA TYR A 21 -6.64 3.30 -12.56
C TYR A 21 -8.06 2.76 -12.40
N VAL A 22 -8.28 1.81 -11.46
CA VAL A 22 -9.62 1.33 -11.13
C VAL A 22 -10.49 2.45 -10.56
N VAL A 23 -9.95 3.27 -9.65
CA VAL A 23 -10.66 4.42 -9.09
C VAL A 23 -10.96 5.45 -10.18
N SER A 24 -10.02 5.73 -11.08
CA SER A 24 -10.24 6.63 -12.23
C SER A 24 -11.30 6.10 -13.20
N GLY A 25 -11.45 4.78 -13.34
CA GLY A 25 -12.51 4.17 -14.14
C GLY A 25 -13.92 4.37 -13.56
N VAL A 26 -14.03 4.47 -12.24
CA VAL A 26 -15.30 4.72 -11.52
C VAL A 26 -15.58 6.22 -11.37
N ALA A 27 -14.57 6.98 -10.96
CA ALA A 27 -14.63 8.44 -10.76
C ALA A 27 -13.98 9.17 -11.94
N LYS A 28 -14.67 9.17 -13.09
CA LYS A 28 -14.18 9.77 -14.34
C LYS A 28 -13.98 11.29 -14.26
N ASP A 29 -14.63 11.94 -13.31
CA ASP A 29 -14.59 13.39 -13.11
C ASP A 29 -13.36 13.85 -12.31
N VAL A 30 -12.56 12.92 -11.77
CA VAL A 30 -11.38 13.22 -10.97
C VAL A 30 -10.11 12.96 -11.78
N PRO A 31 -9.20 13.95 -11.92
CA PRO A 31 -7.91 13.76 -12.57
C PRO A 31 -7.09 12.67 -11.88
N LEU A 32 -6.40 11.85 -12.67
CA LEU A 32 -5.51 10.79 -12.16
C LEU A 32 -4.51 11.34 -11.13
N GLU A 33 -4.01 12.56 -11.36
CA GLU A 33 -3.04 13.25 -10.52
C GLU A 33 -3.57 13.58 -9.12
N ASP A 34 -4.86 13.91 -9.00
CA ASP A 34 -5.51 14.15 -7.70
C ASP A 34 -5.70 12.84 -6.93
N ILE A 35 -6.02 11.75 -7.64
CA ILE A 35 -6.12 10.42 -7.03
C ILE A 35 -4.74 9.96 -6.52
N PHE A 36 -3.68 10.20 -7.30
CA PHE A 36 -2.30 9.92 -6.88
C PHE A 36 -1.89 10.76 -5.66
N ARG A 37 -2.22 12.06 -5.63
CA ARG A 37 -1.96 12.92 -4.47
C ARG A 37 -2.73 12.44 -3.23
N GLY A 38 -3.97 11.99 -3.41
CA GLY A 38 -4.78 11.40 -2.34
C GLY A 38 -4.23 10.06 -1.83
N ALA A 39 -3.60 9.27 -2.70
CA ALA A 39 -2.99 7.99 -2.34
C ALA A 39 -1.58 8.12 -1.71
N LEU A 40 -0.90 9.26 -1.91
CA LEU A 40 0.42 9.54 -1.35
C LEU A 40 0.53 9.36 0.18
N PRO A 41 -0.39 9.88 1.03
CA PRO A 41 -0.33 9.64 2.48
C PRO A 41 -0.43 8.15 2.85
N PHE A 42 -1.17 7.36 2.08
CA PHE A 42 -1.27 5.92 2.28
C PHE A 42 0.04 5.21 1.90
N LEU A 43 0.69 5.64 0.81
CA LEU A 43 2.01 5.13 0.45
C LEU A 43 3.06 5.39 1.54
N ILE A 44 3.04 6.60 2.13
CA ILE A 44 3.92 6.95 3.26
C ILE A 44 3.65 6.04 4.45
N ALA A 45 2.38 5.78 4.78
CA ALA A 45 2.02 4.86 5.85
C ALA A 45 2.54 3.44 5.60
N LEU A 46 2.46 2.93 4.37
CA LEU A 46 3.01 1.62 3.99
C LEU A 46 4.54 1.58 4.12
N ILE A 47 5.23 2.65 3.72
CA ILE A 47 6.69 2.76 3.86
C ILE A 47 7.07 2.73 5.34
N LEU A 48 6.41 3.53 6.18
CA LEU A 48 6.65 3.56 7.62
C LEU A 48 6.38 2.20 8.27
N ALA A 49 5.26 1.57 7.93
CA ALA A 49 4.93 0.22 8.42
C ALA A 49 5.99 -0.80 8.01
N SER A 50 6.45 -0.77 6.76
CA SER A 50 7.54 -1.64 6.28
C SER A 50 8.84 -1.39 7.06
N LEU A 51 9.20 -0.13 7.28
CA LEU A 51 10.41 0.27 8.00
C LEU A 51 10.41 -0.19 9.48
N ILE A 52 9.23 -0.28 10.08
CA ILE A 52 9.04 -0.82 11.44
C ILE A 52 9.07 -2.36 11.42
N LEU A 53 8.43 -2.99 10.44
CA LEU A 53 8.30 -4.45 10.36
C LEU A 53 9.59 -5.18 9.93
N ILE A 54 10.49 -4.51 9.21
CA ILE A 54 11.80 -5.05 8.85
C ILE A 54 12.64 -5.40 10.10
N PRO A 55 12.86 -4.48 11.06
CA PRO A 55 13.56 -4.80 12.31
C PRO A 55 12.68 -5.54 13.35
N PHE A 56 11.35 -5.38 13.31
CA PHE A 56 10.42 -6.02 14.25
C PHE A 56 9.41 -6.96 13.55
N PRO A 57 9.86 -8.07 12.94
CA PRO A 57 8.96 -9.00 12.23
C PRO A 57 7.98 -9.70 13.18
N GLN A 58 8.27 -9.71 14.48
CA GLN A 58 7.42 -10.31 15.51
C GLN A 58 6.03 -9.65 15.57
N LEU A 59 5.92 -8.35 15.26
CA LEU A 59 4.62 -7.66 15.21
C LEU A 59 3.69 -8.27 14.17
N ALA A 60 4.24 -8.64 13.01
CA ALA A 60 3.49 -9.30 11.94
C ALA A 60 3.25 -10.79 12.21
N LEU A 61 4.12 -11.42 13.01
CA LEU A 61 4.01 -12.83 13.39
C LEU A 61 3.18 -13.05 14.67
N PHE A 62 2.75 -11.99 15.35
CA PHE A 62 1.95 -12.06 16.56
C PHE A 62 0.66 -12.87 16.34
N LEU A 63 -0.11 -12.51 15.31
CA LEU A 63 -1.37 -13.18 14.99
C LEU A 63 -1.15 -14.64 14.50
N PRO A 64 -0.25 -14.93 13.55
CA PRO A 64 0.11 -16.32 13.20
C PRO A 64 0.64 -17.15 14.37
N GLY A 65 1.36 -16.53 15.32
CA GLY A 65 1.89 -17.18 16.51
C GLY A 65 0.80 -17.55 17.53
N LEU A 66 -0.31 -16.83 17.53
CA LEU A 66 -1.46 -17.06 18.41
C LEU A 66 -2.46 -18.10 17.85
N MET A 67 -2.41 -18.38 16.55
CA MET A 67 -3.29 -19.34 15.87
C MET A 67 -2.76 -20.79 15.91
N LYS A 68 -1.87 -21.11 16.86
CA LYS A 68 -1.42 -22.48 17.13
C LYS A 68 -2.41 -23.25 17.98
#